data_AF-A0A958L008-F1
#
_entry.id   AF-A0A958L008-F1
#
_cell.length_a   1.000
_cell.length_b   1.000
_cell.length_c   1.000
_cell.angle_alpha   90.00
_cell.angle_beta   90.00
_cell.angle_gamma   90.00
#
_symmetry.space_group_name_H-M   'P 1'
#
loop_
_entity.id
_entity.type
_entity.pdbx_description
1 polymer ?
#
loop_
_entity_poly.entity_id
_entity_poly.type
_entity_poly.pdbx_seq_one_letter_code
_entity_poly.pdbx_strand_id
1 'polypeptide(L)'
;MIPALRDIQRSDFFLGVFVIAITAMLLIPLPTGLLDVLLVLNISFSLLLLVVGLYMPNALALLAFPSLLLLTTLFRLGLNVASTRLILSQGDAGRVIEAFGTFLIQGELLVGVIIFLIITIVNYVVIAKGSSRVSEVAARFALDALPGKQMAIDSDLRAGLLTAQEAERRREELRKESQLFGSMDGAMKFVQGDAIAGFFIIVTNIVGGLSIGLLQGMDVADAVQTYTMLTVGDGLVSQIPALLISICAGI
;
A
#
# COMPACT_ATOMS: atom_id res chain seq x y z
N MET A 1 11.11 -38.51 -1.73
CA MET A 1 11.64 -37.39 -0.93
C MET A 1 11.94 -36.25 -1.91
N ILE A 2 10.91 -35.44 -2.20
CA ILE A 2 10.81 -34.62 -3.40
C ILE A 2 11.28 -33.19 -3.09
N PRO A 3 12.32 -32.67 -3.79
CA PRO A 3 12.89 -31.34 -3.53
C PRO A 3 11.96 -30.16 -3.84
N ALA A 4 10.83 -30.38 -4.53
CA ALA A 4 9.84 -29.34 -4.84
C ALA A 4 9.04 -28.82 -3.63
N LEU A 5 9.00 -29.57 -2.51
CA LEU A 5 8.33 -29.10 -1.28
C LEU A 5 9.17 -28.08 -0.49
N ARG A 6 10.46 -27.94 -0.80
CA ARG A 6 11.38 -27.10 -0.01
C ARG A 6 11.31 -25.62 -0.39
N ASP A 7 10.94 -25.30 -1.64
CA ASP A 7 10.79 -23.92 -2.10
C ASP A 7 9.42 -23.31 -1.79
N ILE A 8 8.35 -24.12 -1.80
CA ILE A 8 7.01 -23.70 -1.34
C ILE A 8 7.03 -23.43 0.18
N GLN A 9 7.74 -24.23 0.97
CA GLN A 9 7.85 -24.04 2.42
C GLN A 9 8.58 -22.74 2.83
N ARG A 10 9.52 -22.23 2.02
CA ARG A 10 10.27 -21.02 2.39
C ARG A 10 9.45 -19.75 2.16
N SER A 11 8.81 -19.62 1.01
CA SER A 11 8.02 -18.42 0.67
C SER A 11 6.84 -18.25 1.62
N ASP A 12 6.11 -19.33 1.92
CA ASP A 12 4.95 -19.28 2.82
C ASP A 12 5.38 -19.00 4.27
N PHE A 13 6.54 -19.51 4.69
CA PHE A 13 7.12 -19.20 5.99
C PHE A 13 7.51 -17.72 6.11
N PHE A 14 8.18 -17.15 5.11
CA PHE A 14 8.53 -15.72 5.10
C PHE A 14 7.27 -14.85 5.17
N LEU A 15 6.24 -15.19 4.40
CA LEU A 15 4.98 -14.46 4.38
C LEU A 15 4.28 -14.53 5.74
N GLY A 16 4.22 -15.72 6.35
CA GLY A 16 3.67 -15.91 7.70
C GLY A 16 4.43 -15.12 8.77
N VAL A 17 5.76 -15.17 8.76
CA VAL A 17 6.60 -14.39 9.68
C VAL A 17 6.36 -12.89 9.49
N PHE A 18 6.22 -12.42 8.25
CA PHE A 18 5.99 -11.02 7.94
C PHE A 18 4.62 -10.54 8.47
N VAL A 19 3.56 -11.32 8.29
CA VAL A 19 2.22 -11.01 8.83
C VAL A 19 2.23 -10.99 10.36
N ILE A 20 2.93 -11.94 10.99
CA ILE A 20 3.12 -11.95 12.44
C ILE A 20 3.89 -10.71 12.90
N ALA A 21 4.93 -10.29 12.17
CA ALA A 21 5.70 -9.09 12.48
C ALA A 21 4.84 -7.82 12.43
N ILE A 22 3.98 -7.66 11.41
CA ILE A 22 3.01 -6.56 11.34
C ILE A 22 2.04 -6.62 12.53
N THR A 23 1.52 -7.80 12.84
CA THR A 23 0.58 -7.97 13.96
C THR A 23 1.25 -7.64 15.30
N ALA A 24 2.50 -8.05 15.49
CA ALA A 24 3.29 -7.73 16.67
C ALA A 24 3.53 -6.21 16.79
N MET A 25 3.80 -5.54 15.68
CA MET A 25 3.96 -4.08 15.62
C MET A 25 2.69 -3.30 16.00
N LEU A 26 1.49 -3.87 15.80
CA LEU A 26 0.24 -3.28 16.28
C LEU A 26 0.12 -3.33 17.82
N LEU A 27 0.72 -4.33 18.45
CA LEU A 27 0.57 -4.59 19.89
C LEU A 27 1.75 -4.03 20.70
N ILE A 28 2.97 -4.17 20.19
CA ILE A 28 4.22 -3.86 20.89
C ILE A 28 4.71 -2.45 20.49
N PRO A 29 5.03 -1.57 21.46
CA PRO A 29 5.57 -0.26 21.15
C PRO A 29 6.94 -0.38 20.47
N LEU A 30 7.10 0.29 19.33
CA LEU A 30 8.37 0.37 18.62
C LEU A 30 9.21 1.54 19.13
N PRO A 31 10.54 1.40 19.20
CA PRO A 31 11.42 2.55 19.41
C PRO A 31 11.41 3.47 18.17
N THR A 32 11.50 4.77 18.39
CA THR A 32 11.44 5.81 17.33
C THR A 32 12.45 5.57 16.20
N GLY A 33 13.68 5.17 16.55
CA GLY A 33 14.71 4.86 15.54
C GLY A 33 14.37 3.66 14.65
N LEU A 34 13.65 2.65 15.16
CA LEU A 34 13.21 1.52 14.33
C LEU A 34 12.04 1.92 13.44
N LEU A 35 11.12 2.75 13.95
CA LEU A 35 10.05 3.33 13.14
C LEU A 35 10.63 4.11 11.96
N ASP A 36 11.59 5.00 12.18
CA ASP A 36 12.25 5.78 11.13
C ASP A 36 12.82 4.88 10.01
N VAL A 37 13.54 3.81 10.38
CA VAL A 37 14.09 2.84 9.40
C VAL A 37 12.98 2.17 8.60
N LEU A 38 11.90 1.72 9.26
CA LEU A 38 10.80 1.05 8.61
C LEU A 38 10.00 1.99 7.68
N LEU A 39 9.84 3.26 8.05
CA LEU A 39 9.21 4.29 7.21
C LEU A 39 10.04 4.56 5.95
N VAL A 40 11.36 4.71 6.09
CA VAL A 40 12.27 4.91 4.94
C VAL A 40 12.27 3.68 4.03
N LEU A 41 12.26 2.48 4.61
CA LEU A 41 12.16 1.23 3.85
C LEU A 41 10.83 1.17 3.08
N ASN A 42 9.73 1.59 3.71
CA ASN A 42 8.42 1.62 3.07
C ASN A 42 8.38 2.56 1.85
N ILE A 43 8.92 3.77 1.98
CA ILE A 43 9.03 4.73 0.88
C ILE A 43 9.90 4.15 -0.24
N SER A 44 11.07 3.59 0.11
CA SER A 44 12.02 3.01 -0.84
C SER A 44 11.40 1.84 -1.62
N PHE A 45 10.67 0.96 -0.92
CA PHE A 45 10.00 -0.18 -1.56
C PHE A 45 8.86 0.27 -2.47
N SER A 46 8.10 1.30 -2.07
CA SER A 46 7.01 1.85 -2.90
C SER A 46 7.54 2.49 -4.17
N LEU A 47 8.68 3.18 -4.09
CA LEU A 47 9.37 3.73 -5.26
C LEU A 47 9.90 2.61 -6.17
N LEU A 48 10.51 1.57 -5.57
CA LEU A 48 10.99 0.40 -6.32
C LEU A 48 9.82 -0.26 -7.06
N LEU A 49 8.68 -0.47 -6.39
CA LEU A 49 7.49 -1.03 -7.02
C LEU A 49 7.01 -0.17 -8.19
N LEU A 50 6.99 1.15 -8.05
CA LEU A 50 6.62 2.05 -9.15
C LEU A 50 7.55 1.90 -10.35
N VAL A 51 8.88 1.89 -10.12
CA VAL A 51 9.86 1.70 -11.19
C VAL A 51 9.68 0.33 -11.85
N VAL A 52 9.49 -0.73 -11.07
CA VAL A 52 9.24 -2.08 -11.62
C VAL A 52 7.98 -2.10 -12.47
N GLY A 53 6.88 -1.47 -12.02
CA GLY A 53 5.64 -1.38 -12.80
C GLY A 53 5.79 -0.61 -14.10
N LEU A 54 6.53 0.50 -14.10
CA LEU A 54 6.76 1.32 -15.30
C LEU A 54 7.61 0.62 -16.37
N TYR A 55 8.54 -0.25 -15.96
CA TYR A 55 9.53 -0.86 -16.86
C TYR A 55 9.29 -2.34 -17.18
N MET A 56 8.21 -2.97 -16.68
CA MET A 56 7.92 -4.38 -16.98
C MET A 56 6.92 -4.54 -18.14
N PRO A 57 7.35 -5.10 -19.30
CA PRO A 57 6.50 -5.23 -20.49
C PRO A 57 5.57 -6.47 -20.50
N ASN A 58 5.71 -7.42 -19.55
CA ASN A 58 5.01 -8.72 -19.61
C ASN A 58 4.10 -8.95 -18.40
N ALA A 59 2.79 -9.11 -18.64
CA ALA A 59 1.76 -9.40 -17.62
C ALA A 59 2.07 -10.65 -16.76
N LEU A 60 2.79 -11.65 -17.30
CA LEU A 60 3.22 -12.84 -16.55
C LEU A 60 4.26 -12.56 -15.45
N ALA A 61 5.06 -11.49 -15.58
CA ALA A 61 5.99 -11.06 -14.53
C ALA A 61 5.27 -10.38 -13.35
N LEU A 62 4.02 -9.97 -13.55
CA LEU A 62 3.19 -9.30 -12.53
C LEU A 62 2.38 -10.27 -11.67
N LEU A 63 2.49 -11.61 -11.82
CA LEU A 63 1.73 -12.56 -10.99
C LEU A 63 1.96 -12.40 -9.48
N ALA A 64 3.16 -11.98 -9.08
CA ALA A 64 3.47 -11.68 -7.68
C ALA A 64 2.98 -10.30 -7.23
N PHE A 65 2.60 -9.43 -8.17
CA PHE A 65 2.33 -8.02 -7.93
C PHE A 65 1.13 -7.78 -7.01
N PRO A 66 -0.05 -8.43 -7.18
CA PRO A 66 -1.17 -8.26 -6.26
C PRO A 66 -0.82 -8.62 -4.81
N SER A 67 -0.07 -9.70 -4.62
CA SER A 67 0.38 -10.13 -3.29
C SER A 67 1.34 -9.12 -2.67
N LEU A 68 2.26 -8.55 -3.45
CA LEU A 68 3.16 -7.48 -2.98
C LEU A 68 2.40 -6.20 -2.63
N LEU A 69 1.40 -5.81 -3.43
CA LEU A 69 0.51 -4.67 -3.12
C LEU A 69 -0.23 -4.88 -1.80
N LEU A 70 -0.79 -6.06 -1.58
CA LEU A 70 -1.48 -6.39 -0.33
C LEU A 70 -0.51 -6.33 0.86
N LEU A 71 0.65 -6.97 0.73
CA LEU A 71 1.65 -7.05 1.79
C LEU A 71 2.20 -5.68 2.18
N THR A 72 2.51 -4.84 1.19
CA THR A 72 2.97 -3.47 1.41
C THR A 72 1.89 -2.59 2.03
N THR A 73 0.63 -2.76 1.63
CA THR A 73 -0.49 -2.03 2.23
C THR A 73 -0.68 -2.42 3.70
N LEU A 74 -0.61 -3.70 4.03
CA LEU A 74 -0.67 -4.16 5.43
C LEU A 74 0.49 -3.63 6.27
N PHE A 75 1.71 -3.63 5.70
CA PHE A 75 2.88 -3.06 6.36
C PHE A 75 2.71 -1.56 6.63
N ARG A 76 2.13 -0.81 5.68
CA ARG A 76 1.80 0.61 5.83
C ARG A 76 0.77 0.86 6.94
N LEU A 77 -0.29 0.05 6.99
CA LEU A 77 -1.27 0.12 8.08
C LEU A 77 -0.62 -0.14 9.44
N GLY A 78 0.30 -1.10 9.54
CA GLY A 78 1.09 -1.34 10.74
C GLY A 78 1.94 -0.13 11.16
N LEU A 79 2.63 0.49 10.19
CA LEU A 79 3.40 1.72 10.40
C LEU A 79 2.56 2.87 10.93
N ASN A 80 1.40 3.12 10.30
CA ASN A 80 0.46 4.16 10.72
C ASN A 80 -0.02 3.98 12.17
N VAL A 81 -0.32 2.75 12.59
CA VAL A 81 -0.76 2.49 13.97
C VAL A 81 0.40 2.66 14.96
N ALA A 82 1.61 2.21 14.60
CA ALA A 82 2.78 2.37 15.45
C ALA A 82 3.19 3.85 15.60
N SER A 83 3.18 4.62 14.52
CA SER A 83 3.46 6.06 14.56
C SER A 83 2.40 6.82 15.35
N THR A 84 1.12 6.53 15.11
CA THR A 84 0.00 7.09 15.89
C THR A 84 0.18 6.86 17.39
N ARG A 85 0.56 5.64 17.80
CA ARG A 85 0.83 5.35 19.21
C ARG A 85 1.95 6.23 19.76
N LEU A 86 3.05 6.38 19.03
CA LEU A 86 4.20 7.19 19.45
C LEU A 86 3.83 8.67 19.56
N ILE A 87 3.13 9.21 18.55
CA ILE A 87 2.57 10.57 18.55
C ILE A 87 1.73 10.80 19.81
N LEU A 88 0.75 9.94 20.06
CA LEU A 88 -0.21 10.13 21.16
C LEU A 88 0.38 9.85 22.55
N SER A 89 1.36 8.95 22.68
CA SER A 89 1.90 8.56 23.99
C SER A 89 3.08 9.40 24.44
N GLN A 90 3.96 9.76 23.50
CA GLN A 90 5.25 10.41 23.80
C GLN A 90 5.33 11.83 23.24
N GLY A 91 4.44 12.22 22.31
CA GLY A 91 4.59 13.49 21.60
C GLY A 91 5.84 13.53 20.71
N ASP A 92 6.38 12.37 20.36
CA ASP A 92 7.56 12.17 19.51
C ASP A 92 7.24 11.01 18.56
N ALA A 93 7.45 11.22 17.27
CA ALA A 93 7.14 10.27 16.21
C ALA A 93 8.39 9.82 15.43
N GLY A 94 9.59 10.16 15.90
CA GLY A 94 10.84 9.93 15.18
C GLY A 94 11.18 11.06 14.21
N ARG A 95 12.43 11.03 13.73
CA ARG A 95 13.03 12.13 12.98
C ARG A 95 12.48 12.24 11.57
N VAL A 96 12.06 11.12 10.99
CA VAL A 96 11.49 11.12 9.63
C VAL A 96 10.18 11.90 9.65
N ILE A 97 9.27 11.59 10.56
CA ILE A 97 7.98 12.27 10.67
C ILE A 97 8.16 13.76 10.96
N GLU A 98 9.02 14.13 11.91
CA GLU A 98 9.33 15.52 12.23
C GLU A 98 9.90 16.28 11.02
N ALA A 99 10.80 15.67 10.26
CA ALA A 99 11.39 16.27 9.08
C ALA A 99 10.33 16.56 8.00
N PHE A 100 9.43 15.60 7.74
CA PHE A 100 8.34 15.79 6.78
C PHE A 100 7.31 16.84 7.25
N GLY A 101 6.98 16.85 8.54
CA GLY A 101 6.08 17.85 9.12
C GLY A 101 6.65 19.26 8.99
N THR A 102 7.91 19.45 9.38
CA THR A 102 8.63 20.73 9.28
C THR A 102 8.78 21.18 7.82
N PHE A 103 9.08 20.25 6.91
CA PHE A 103 9.22 20.52 5.47
C PHE A 103 7.95 21.10 4.85
N LEU A 104 6.76 20.60 5.24
CA LEU A 104 5.50 21.08 4.68
C LEU A 104 5.04 22.39 5.31
N ILE A 105 5.23 22.52 6.63
CA ILE A 105 4.74 23.67 7.38
C ILE A 105 5.56 24.93 7.10
N GLN A 106 6.88 24.81 6.87
CA GLN A 106 7.77 25.94 6.53
C GLN A 106 7.62 27.18 7.44
N GLY A 107 7.25 26.99 8.71
CA GLY A 107 7.02 28.06 9.67
C GLY A 107 5.57 28.55 9.80
N GLU A 108 4.67 28.20 8.87
CA GLU A 108 3.27 28.60 8.88
C GLU A 108 2.34 27.37 8.99
N LEU A 109 1.99 27.01 10.23
CA LEU A 109 1.22 25.79 10.54
C LEU A 109 -0.07 25.69 9.73
N LEU A 110 -0.80 26.80 9.60
CA LEU A 110 -2.06 26.84 8.88
C LEU A 110 -1.90 26.50 7.39
N VAL A 111 -0.87 27.05 6.75
CA VAL A 111 -0.57 26.78 5.34
C VAL A 111 -0.22 25.30 5.15
N GLY A 112 0.62 24.75 6.04
CA GLY A 112 0.97 23.33 6.01
C GLY A 112 -0.25 22.42 6.11
N VAL A 113 -1.16 22.70 7.04
CA VAL A 113 -2.42 21.94 7.20
C VAL A 113 -3.30 22.02 5.95
N ILE A 114 -3.43 23.20 5.35
CA ILE A 114 -4.24 23.39 4.12
C ILE A 114 -3.65 22.58 2.97
N ILE A 115 -2.34 22.68 2.72
CA ILE A 115 -1.66 21.93 1.66
C ILE A 115 -1.81 20.42 1.91
N PHE A 116 -1.62 19.98 3.15
CA PHE A 116 -1.77 18.59 3.55
C PHE A 116 -3.19 18.06 3.26
N LEU A 117 -4.23 18.81 3.62
CA LEU A 117 -5.61 18.44 3.33
C LEU A 117 -5.87 18.33 1.83
N ILE A 118 -5.34 19.26 1.02
CA ILE A 118 -5.47 19.20 -0.45
C ILE A 118 -4.83 17.91 -0.99
N ILE A 119 -3.59 17.61 -0.59
CA ILE A 119 -2.89 16.39 -1.04
C ILE A 119 -3.67 15.14 -0.60
N THR A 120 -4.15 15.10 0.64
CA THR A 120 -4.96 13.99 1.18
C THR A 120 -6.21 13.74 0.34
N ILE A 121 -6.96 14.81 0.03
CA ILE A 121 -8.19 14.74 -0.77
C ILE A 121 -7.89 14.29 -2.19
N VAL A 122 -6.87 14.86 -2.84
CA VAL A 122 -6.47 14.47 -4.21
C VAL A 122 -6.06 13.01 -4.24
N ASN A 123 -5.25 12.56 -3.27
CA ASN A 123 -4.80 11.17 -3.19
C ASN A 123 -5.99 10.20 -3.07
N TYR A 124 -6.96 10.48 -2.21
CA TYR A 124 -8.12 9.59 -2.06
C TYR A 124 -9.10 9.67 -3.24
N VAL A 125 -9.59 10.86 -3.58
CA VAL A 125 -10.70 11.06 -4.52
C VAL A 125 -10.27 10.80 -5.96
N VAL A 126 -9.09 11.28 -6.35
CA VAL A 126 -8.61 11.23 -7.73
C VAL A 126 -7.77 9.99 -7.96
N ILE A 127 -6.76 9.76 -7.12
CA ILE A 127 -5.76 8.72 -7.37
C ILE A 127 -6.26 7.35 -6.91
N ALA A 128 -6.41 7.10 -5.61
CA ALA A 128 -6.77 5.79 -5.08
C ALA A 128 -8.13 5.29 -5.62
N LYS A 129 -9.16 6.14 -5.56
CA LYS A 129 -10.50 5.80 -6.09
C LYS A 129 -10.55 5.77 -7.62
N GLY A 130 -9.67 6.49 -8.31
CA GLY A 130 -9.53 6.43 -9.76
C GLY A 130 -8.88 5.12 -10.19
N SER A 131 -7.69 4.82 -9.67
CA SER A 131 -6.93 3.60 -9.95
C SER A 131 -7.72 2.33 -9.62
N SER A 132 -8.46 2.31 -8.51
CA SER A 132 -9.32 1.17 -8.17
C SER A 132 -10.39 0.92 -9.23
N ARG A 133 -11.04 1.98 -9.76
CA ARG A 133 -12.04 1.83 -10.82
C ARG A 133 -11.42 1.40 -12.15
N VAL A 134 -10.25 1.93 -12.49
CA VAL A 134 -9.52 1.52 -13.70
C VAL A 134 -9.16 0.04 -13.63
N SER A 135 -8.62 -0.41 -12.49
CA SER A 135 -8.24 -1.80 -12.27
C SER A 135 -9.44 -2.74 -12.27
N GLU A 136 -10.55 -2.38 -11.63
CA GLU A 136 -11.80 -3.16 -11.63
C GLU A 136 -12.32 -3.37 -13.07
N VAL A 137 -12.36 -2.29 -13.85
CA VAL A 137 -12.84 -2.34 -15.24
C VAL A 137 -11.88 -3.15 -16.11
N ALA A 138 -10.57 -2.97 -15.97
CA ALA A 138 -9.57 -3.74 -16.70
C ALA A 138 -9.64 -5.24 -16.38
N ALA A 139 -9.74 -5.58 -15.09
CA ALA A 139 -9.92 -6.95 -14.64
C ALA A 139 -11.19 -7.57 -15.20
N ARG A 140 -12.31 -6.85 -15.16
CA ARG A 140 -13.58 -7.32 -15.71
C ARG A 140 -13.48 -7.59 -17.22
N PHE A 141 -12.94 -6.65 -18.01
CA PHE A 141 -12.77 -6.86 -19.45
C PHE A 141 -11.84 -8.03 -19.77
N ALA A 142 -10.74 -8.18 -19.02
CA ALA A 142 -9.82 -9.30 -19.20
C ALA A 142 -10.49 -10.64 -18.88
N LEU A 143 -11.27 -10.71 -17.79
CA LEU A 143 -12.02 -11.89 -17.39
C LEU A 143 -13.15 -12.24 -18.38
N ASP A 144 -13.89 -11.24 -18.87
CA ASP A 144 -14.95 -11.41 -19.87
C ASP A 144 -14.41 -11.92 -21.22
N ALA A 145 -13.13 -11.62 -21.53
CA ALA A 145 -12.46 -12.11 -22.74
C ALA A 145 -11.95 -13.57 -22.62
N LEU A 146 -11.91 -14.18 -21.43
CA LEU A 146 -11.35 -15.51 -21.22
C LEU A 146 -12.03 -16.61 -22.04
N PRO A 147 -13.38 -16.72 -22.10
CA PRO A 147 -14.03 -17.76 -22.89
C PRO A 147 -13.67 -17.65 -24.37
N GLY A 148 -13.60 -16.42 -24.92
CA GLY A 148 -13.21 -16.17 -26.30
C GLY A 148 -11.77 -16.61 -26.59
N LYS A 149 -10.83 -16.30 -25.68
CA LYS A 149 -9.44 -16.76 -25.79
C LYS A 149 -9.33 -18.29 -25.66
N GLN A 150 -10.12 -18.95 -24.79
CA GLN A 150 -10.16 -20.42 -24.69
C GLN A 150 -10.71 -21.06 -25.96
N MET A 151 -11.81 -20.53 -26.51
CA MET A 151 -12.39 -21.00 -27.77
C MET A 151 -11.43 -20.84 -28.94
N ALA A 152 -10.65 -19.76 -28.98
CA ALA A 152 -9.61 -19.57 -29.99
C ALA A 152 -8.52 -20.65 -29.90
N ILE A 153 -8.03 -20.98 -28.69
CA ILE A 153 -7.06 -22.06 -28.49
C ILE A 153 -7.64 -23.41 -28.94
N ASP A 154 -8.90 -23.69 -28.62
CA ASP A 154 -9.59 -24.92 -29.01
C ASP A 154 -9.79 -25.03 -30.52
N SER A 155 -10.14 -23.90 -31.17
CA SER A 155 -10.28 -23.80 -32.61
C SER A 155 -8.95 -24.04 -33.31
N ASP A 156 -7.87 -23.42 -32.85
CA ASP A 156 -6.54 -23.56 -33.43
C ASP A 156 -5.98 -24.99 -33.27
N LEU A 157 -6.25 -25.63 -32.12
CA LEU A 157 -5.91 -27.04 -31.90
C LEU A 157 -6.67 -27.96 -32.85
N ARG A 158 -7.98 -27.72 -33.05
CA ARG A 158 -8.81 -28.49 -34.00
C ARG A 158 -8.40 -28.27 -35.45
N ALA A 159 -7.95 -27.07 -35.80
CA ALA A 159 -7.44 -26.73 -37.12
C ALA A 159 -6.02 -27.26 -37.39
N GLY A 160 -5.36 -27.87 -36.39
CA GLY A 160 -3.99 -28.37 -36.50
C GLY A 160 -2.92 -27.27 -36.52
N LEU A 161 -3.28 -26.03 -36.16
CA LEU A 161 -2.35 -24.89 -36.07
C LEU A 161 -1.52 -24.94 -34.78
N LEU A 162 -2.01 -25.62 -33.74
CA LEU A 162 -1.33 -25.82 -32.46
C LEU A 162 -1.17 -27.32 -32.16
N THR A 163 -0.09 -27.67 -31.45
CA THR A 163 0.07 -29.00 -30.85
C THR A 163 -0.68 -29.08 -29.52
N ALA A 164 -0.97 -30.30 -29.04
CA ALA A 164 -1.61 -30.50 -27.74
C ALA A 164 -0.80 -29.86 -26.59
N GLN A 165 0.52 -29.97 -26.61
CA GLN A 165 1.40 -29.36 -25.60
C GLN A 165 1.37 -27.83 -25.65
N GLU A 166 1.34 -27.23 -26.84
CA GLU A 166 1.27 -25.78 -26.99
C GLU A 166 -0.09 -25.23 -26.56
N ALA A 167 -1.18 -25.93 -26.89
CA ALA A 167 -2.52 -25.59 -26.43
C ALA A 167 -2.63 -25.66 -24.89
N GLU A 168 -2.02 -26.68 -24.27
CA GLU A 168 -1.94 -26.80 -22.80
C GLU A 168 -1.16 -25.65 -22.17
N ARG A 169 0.02 -25.31 -22.72
CA ARG A 169 0.83 -24.17 -22.27
C ARG A 169 0.05 -22.85 -22.32
N ARG A 170 -0.64 -22.57 -23.44
CA ARG A 170 -1.45 -21.35 -23.60
C ARG A 170 -2.64 -21.30 -22.65
N ARG A 171 -3.29 -22.43 -22.37
CA ARG A 171 -4.36 -22.51 -21.37
C ARG A 171 -3.84 -22.23 -19.96
N GLU A 172 -2.63 -22.70 -19.64
CA GLU A 172 -2.00 -22.42 -18.35
C GLU A 172 -1.63 -20.94 -18.20
N GLU A 173 -1.13 -20.30 -19.26
CA GLU A 173 -0.90 -18.85 -19.29
C GLU A 173 -2.21 -18.07 -19.10
N LEU A 174 -3.28 -18.50 -19.75
CA LEU A 174 -4.61 -17.90 -19.60
C LEU A 174 -5.15 -18.03 -18.17
N ARG A 175 -4.93 -19.17 -17.51
CA ARG A 175 -5.29 -19.36 -16.09
C ARG A 175 -4.54 -18.39 -15.19
N LYS A 176 -3.23 -18.24 -15.41
CA LYS A 176 -2.40 -17.28 -14.67
C LYS A 176 -2.88 -15.84 -14.89
N GLU A 177 -3.21 -15.47 -16.13
CA GLU A 177 -3.79 -14.17 -16.46
C GLU A 177 -5.12 -13.94 -15.71
N SER A 178 -6.01 -14.92 -15.69
CA SER A 178 -7.27 -14.87 -14.94
C SER A 178 -7.03 -14.67 -13.42
N GLN A 179 -6.08 -15.42 -12.85
CA GLN A 179 -5.74 -15.31 -11.43
C GLN A 179 -5.14 -13.93 -11.09
N LEU A 180 -4.29 -13.39 -11.96
CA LEU A 180 -3.71 -12.06 -11.81
C LEU A 180 -4.81 -11.01 -11.68
N PHE A 181 -5.70 -10.92 -12.67
CA PHE A 181 -6.75 -9.91 -12.72
C PHE A 181 -7.76 -10.08 -11.58
N GLY A 182 -8.12 -11.32 -11.23
CA GLY A 182 -8.99 -11.58 -10.08
C GLY A 182 -8.35 -11.17 -8.74
N SER A 183 -7.05 -11.40 -8.57
CA SER A 183 -6.33 -11.01 -7.34
C SER A 183 -6.05 -9.50 -7.29
N MET A 184 -5.85 -8.86 -8.44
CA MET A 184 -5.57 -7.43 -8.56
C MET A 184 -6.79 -6.59 -8.16
N ASP A 185 -8.01 -6.95 -8.60
CA ASP A 185 -9.24 -6.28 -8.15
C ASP A 185 -9.38 -6.33 -6.61
N GLY A 186 -9.11 -7.50 -6.02
CA GLY A 186 -9.09 -7.67 -4.57
C GLY A 186 -8.06 -6.77 -3.88
N ALA A 187 -6.80 -6.82 -4.30
CA ALA A 187 -5.72 -6.00 -3.73
C ALA A 187 -6.03 -4.49 -3.84
N MET A 188 -6.66 -4.03 -4.93
CA MET A 188 -6.99 -2.63 -5.10
C MET A 188 -8.06 -2.11 -4.15
N LYS A 189 -9.01 -2.95 -3.75
CA LYS A 189 -9.98 -2.60 -2.70
C LYS A 189 -9.29 -2.40 -1.34
N PHE A 190 -8.23 -3.15 -1.05
CA PHE A 190 -7.41 -2.93 0.15
C PHE A 190 -6.65 -1.60 0.10
N VAL A 191 -6.02 -1.26 -1.03
CA VAL A 191 -5.33 0.03 -1.22
C VAL A 191 -6.29 1.21 -1.06
N GLN A 192 -7.51 1.10 -1.59
CA GLN A 192 -8.55 2.10 -1.40
C GLN A 192 -8.95 2.23 0.09
N GLY A 193 -9.09 1.11 0.79
CA GLY A 193 -9.40 1.08 2.23
C GLY A 193 -8.31 1.75 3.08
N ASP A 194 -7.03 1.56 2.74
CA ASP A 194 -5.90 2.22 3.41
C ASP A 194 -5.96 3.75 3.30
N ALA A 195 -6.31 4.29 2.12
CA ALA A 195 -6.47 5.72 1.94
C ALA A 195 -7.60 6.31 2.82
N ILE A 196 -8.69 5.56 3.03
CA ILE A 196 -9.77 5.95 3.94
C ILE A 196 -9.30 5.89 5.39
N ALA A 197 -8.59 4.83 5.77
CA ALA A 197 -8.04 4.68 7.12
C ALA A 197 -7.10 5.84 7.48
N GLY A 198 -6.26 6.28 6.54
CA GLY A 198 -5.37 7.43 6.71
C GLY A 198 -6.12 8.72 7.10
N PHE A 199 -7.31 8.95 6.54
CA PHE A 199 -8.14 10.09 6.93
C PHE A 199 -8.60 10.01 8.39
N PHE A 200 -9.05 8.83 8.83
CA PHE A 200 -9.45 8.62 10.22
C PHE A 200 -8.28 8.75 11.21
N ILE A 201 -7.08 8.31 10.81
CA ILE A 201 -5.86 8.45 11.61
C ILE A 201 -5.54 9.92 11.84
N ILE A 202 -5.61 10.78 10.81
CA ILE A 202 -5.39 12.23 10.94
C ILE A 202 -6.33 12.84 11.99
N VAL A 203 -7.63 12.55 11.88
CA VAL A 203 -8.63 13.07 12.83
C VAL A 203 -8.34 12.57 14.25
N THR A 204 -8.01 11.29 14.38
CA THR A 204 -7.70 10.66 15.67
C THR A 204 -6.45 11.27 16.30
N ASN A 205 -5.41 11.54 15.51
CA ASN A 205 -4.15 12.10 16.00
C ASN A 205 -4.31 13.55 16.45
N ILE A 206 -5.05 14.37 15.70
CA ILE A 206 -5.32 15.77 16.09
C ILE A 206 -6.18 15.80 17.36
N VAL A 207 -7.32 15.11 17.36
CA VAL A 207 -8.28 15.17 18.49
C VAL A 207 -7.71 14.48 19.74
N GLY A 208 -7.16 13.28 19.57
CA GLY A 208 -6.55 12.51 20.65
C GLY A 208 -5.30 13.20 21.19
N GLY A 209 -4.45 13.71 20.30
CA GLY A 209 -3.22 14.41 20.67
C GLY A 209 -3.50 15.68 21.44
N LEU A 210 -4.45 16.50 20.99
CA LEU A 210 -4.87 17.69 21.72
C LEU A 210 -5.41 17.34 23.11
N SER A 211 -6.25 16.31 23.20
CA SER A 211 -6.82 15.86 24.47
C SER A 211 -5.73 15.40 25.45
N ILE A 212 -4.75 14.62 24.99
CA ILE A 212 -3.65 14.13 25.81
C ILE A 212 -2.69 15.26 26.19
N GLY A 213 -2.32 16.14 25.26
CA GLY A 213 -1.45 17.29 25.52
C GLY A 213 -2.01 18.21 26.61
N LEU A 214 -3.31 18.50 26.55
CA LEU A 214 -3.98 19.30 27.59
C LEU A 214 -4.03 18.59 28.95
N LEU A 215 -4.27 17.27 28.97
CA LEU A 215 -4.24 16.47 30.20
C LEU A 215 -2.84 16.39 30.82
N GLN A 216 -1.79 16.45 29.99
CA GLN A 216 -0.40 16.51 30.43
C GLN A 216 0.05 17.93 30.85
N GLY A 217 -0.85 18.91 30.80
CA GLY A 217 -0.59 20.29 31.24
C GLY A 217 0.14 21.16 30.22
N MET A 218 0.18 20.76 28.94
CA MET A 218 0.68 21.62 27.86
C MET A 218 -0.27 22.81 27.65
N ASP A 219 0.30 23.96 27.28
CA ASP A 219 -0.52 25.08 26.80
C ASP A 219 -1.27 24.67 25.53
N VAL A 220 -2.47 25.23 25.34
CA VAL A 220 -3.31 24.91 24.19
C VAL A 220 -2.58 25.19 22.88
N ALA A 221 -1.85 26.30 22.79
CA ALA A 221 -1.11 26.66 21.58
C ALA A 221 0.00 25.65 21.27
N ASP A 222 0.76 25.25 22.30
CA ASP A 222 1.87 24.29 22.16
C ASP A 222 1.37 22.88 21.79
N ALA A 223 0.24 22.47 22.37
CA ALA A 223 -0.41 21.20 22.06
C ALA A 223 -0.91 21.20 20.60
N VAL A 224 -1.59 22.27 20.16
CA VAL A 224 -2.01 22.40 18.76
C VAL A 224 -0.79 22.32 17.84
N GLN A 225 0.26 23.08 18.13
CA GLN A 225 1.44 23.15 17.26
C GLN A 225 2.13 21.79 17.14
N THR A 226 2.42 21.14 18.26
CA THR A 226 3.14 19.86 18.30
C THR A 226 2.35 18.75 17.62
N TYR A 227 1.12 18.50 18.07
CA TYR A 227 0.34 17.36 17.57
C TYR A 227 -0.14 17.57 16.14
N THR A 228 -0.40 18.82 15.71
CA THR A 228 -0.72 19.10 14.31
C THR A 228 0.50 18.90 13.42
N MET A 229 1.69 19.36 13.84
CA MET A 229 2.92 19.18 13.06
C MET A 229 3.26 17.69 12.89
N LEU A 230 3.21 16.92 13.97
CA LEU A 230 3.47 15.48 13.93
C LEU A 230 2.42 14.74 13.10
N THR A 231 1.14 15.10 13.20
CA THR A 231 0.08 14.48 12.41
C THR A 231 0.23 14.75 10.92
N VAL A 232 0.56 15.99 10.55
CA VAL A 232 0.79 16.36 9.15
C VAL A 232 2.03 15.64 8.61
N GLY A 233 3.10 15.56 9.39
CA GLY A 233 4.31 14.82 9.03
C GLY A 233 4.03 13.33 8.81
N ASP A 234 3.36 12.68 9.75
CA ASP A 234 2.98 11.26 9.68
C ASP A 234 2.11 10.98 8.46
N GLY A 235 1.09 11.82 8.27
CA GLY A 235 0.21 11.74 7.12
C GLY A 235 0.95 11.86 5.78
N LEU A 236 1.92 12.77 5.67
CA LEU A 236 2.71 12.92 4.45
C LEU A 236 3.61 11.71 4.18
N VAL A 237 4.32 11.24 5.22
CA VAL A 237 5.18 10.06 5.12
C VAL A 237 4.39 8.85 4.64
N SER A 238 3.15 8.71 5.10
CA SER A 238 2.27 7.61 4.69
C SER A 238 1.60 7.81 3.34
N GLN A 239 1.41 9.05 2.88
CA GLN A 239 0.79 9.37 1.59
C GLN A 239 1.70 9.15 0.40
N ILE A 240 3.01 9.43 0.52
CA ILE A 240 3.95 9.25 -0.58
C ILE A 240 3.95 7.78 -1.08
N PRO A 241 4.16 6.78 -0.22
CA PRO A 241 3.99 5.37 -0.58
C PRO A 241 2.62 5.05 -1.19
N ALA A 242 1.53 5.58 -0.61
CA ALA A 242 0.16 5.35 -1.07
C ALA A 242 -0.03 5.76 -2.53
N LEU A 243 0.47 6.95 -2.85
CA LEU A 243 0.37 7.55 -4.17
C LEU A 243 1.19 6.75 -5.18
N LEU A 244 2.44 6.40 -4.84
CA LEU A 244 3.32 5.61 -5.70
C LEU A 244 2.71 4.23 -6.01
N ILE A 245 2.18 3.55 -5.00
CA ILE A 245 1.52 2.24 -5.13
C ILE A 245 0.23 2.36 -5.96
N SER A 246 -0.59 3.38 -5.71
CA SER A 246 -1.86 3.59 -6.43
C SER A 246 -1.65 3.92 -7.90
N ILE A 247 -0.58 4.67 -8.24
CA ILE A 247 -0.20 4.92 -9.63
C ILE A 247 0.29 3.63 -10.27
N CYS A 248 1.18 2.89 -9.59
CA CYS A 248 1.73 1.65 -10.13
C CYS A 248 0.65 0.61 -10.44
N ALA A 249 -0.40 0.53 -9.62
CA ALA A 249 -1.51 -0.38 -9.86
C ALA A 249 -2.58 0.13 -10.84
N GLY A 250 -2.53 1.42 -11.20
CA GLY A 250 -3.40 2.00 -12.23
C GLY A 250 -2.81 1.95 -13.65
N ILE A 251 -1.51 1.64 -13.77
CA ILE A 251 -0.78 1.39 -15.02
C ILE A 251 -0.94 -0.09 -15.39
#